data_AF-A0A2S6ZCR7-F1
#
_entry.id   AF-A0A2S6ZCR7-F1
#
_cell.length_a   1.000
_cell.length_b   1.000
_cell.length_c   1.000
_cell.angle_alpha   90.00
_cell.angle_beta   90.00
_cell.angle_gamma   90.00
#
_symmetry.space_group_name_H-M   'P 1'
#
loop_
_entity.id
_entity.type
_entity.pdbx_description
1 polymer ?
#
loop_
_entity_poly.entity_id
_entity_poly.type
_entity_poly.pdbx_seq_one_letter_code
_entity_poly.pdbx_strand_id
1 'polypeptide(L)'
;MLSPSAADRRRAGRRRTGDALAAVRGQRGRRLRGNTETTASVPESMQGSVRYRRPGGRAQTLPARLQRAHARQAPRAIGHRVRPGAMTSVIVGDRRKAQAPLRALGSGPVQALDSDGRRRDQGLRSVRSGPWRIAARRTAPALRR
;
A
#
# COMPACT_ATOMS: atom_id res chain seq x y z
N MET A 1 29.30 -1.85 24.60
CA MET A 1 28.34 -0.99 23.88
C MET A 1 26.97 -1.10 24.56
N LEU A 2 26.55 -0.09 25.33
CA LEU A 2 25.24 -0.08 25.99
C LEU A 2 24.15 0.22 24.94
N SER A 3 23.23 -0.72 24.72
CA SER A 3 22.07 -0.49 23.84
C SER A 3 21.11 0.54 24.46
N PRO A 4 20.53 1.45 23.67
CA PRO A 4 19.64 2.49 24.19
C PRO A 4 18.38 1.90 24.85
N SER A 5 18.01 2.49 25.99
CA SER A 5 16.82 2.09 26.77
C SER A 5 15.54 2.22 25.94
N ALA A 6 14.51 1.45 26.30
CA ALA A 6 13.20 1.55 25.68
C ALA A 6 12.59 2.97 25.80
N ALA A 7 12.92 3.69 26.88
CA ALA A 7 12.50 5.08 27.08
C ALA A 7 13.15 6.03 26.05
N ASP A 8 14.44 5.84 25.76
CA ASP A 8 15.19 6.65 24.80
C ASP A 8 14.69 6.42 23.38
N ARG A 9 14.44 5.16 23.01
CA ARG A 9 13.85 4.81 21.71
C ARG A 9 12.46 5.42 21.52
N ARG A 10 11.63 5.46 22.56
CA ARG A 10 10.31 6.10 22.53
C ARG A 10 10.41 7.62 22.39
N ARG A 11 11.34 8.28 23.10
CA ARG A 11 11.59 9.73 22.93
C ARG A 11 12.08 10.05 21.52
N ALA A 12 13.01 9.29 20.99
CA ALA A 12 13.50 9.44 19.61
C ALA A 12 12.38 9.25 18.58
N GLY A 13 11.53 8.23 18.75
CA GLY A 13 10.36 8.02 17.89
C GLY A 13 9.34 9.15 17.94
N ARG A 14 9.09 9.73 19.13
CA ARG A 14 8.19 10.90 19.27
C ARG A 14 8.75 12.15 18.59
N ARG A 15 10.06 12.39 18.72
CA ARG A 15 10.75 13.50 18.02
C ARG A 15 10.61 13.36 16.50
N ARG A 16 10.97 12.20 15.95
CA ARG A 16 10.79 11.88 14.51
C ARG A 16 9.35 12.06 14.02
N THR A 17 8.37 11.72 14.86
CA THR A 17 6.94 11.92 14.52
C THR A 17 6.56 13.40 14.49
N GLY A 18 7.12 14.21 15.39
CA GLY A 18 6.93 15.66 15.41
C GLY A 18 7.49 16.32 14.14
N ASP A 19 8.72 15.97 13.79
CA ASP A 19 9.42 16.51 12.61
C ASP A 19 8.71 16.11 11.31
N ALA A 20 8.30 14.85 11.18
CA ALA A 20 7.52 14.36 10.05
C ALA A 20 6.18 15.10 9.92
N LEU A 21 5.52 15.41 11.05
CA LEU A 21 4.26 16.14 11.03
C LEU A 21 4.46 17.60 10.58
N ALA A 22 5.53 18.26 10.99
CA ALA A 22 5.88 19.60 10.52
C ALA A 22 6.13 19.60 9.01
N ALA A 23 6.89 18.61 8.50
CA ALA A 23 7.15 18.44 7.07
C ALA A 23 5.85 18.26 6.27
N VAL A 24 4.95 17.37 6.73
CA VAL A 24 3.66 17.12 6.07
C VAL A 24 2.76 18.36 6.09
N ARG A 25 2.73 19.12 7.19
CA ARG A 25 1.97 20.37 7.27
C ARG A 25 2.46 21.39 6.23
N GLY A 26 3.78 21.61 6.16
CA GLY A 26 4.38 22.51 5.18
C GLY A 26 4.10 22.08 3.74
N GLN A 27 4.30 20.80 3.43
CA GLN A 27 4.03 20.25 2.10
C GLN A 27 2.55 20.37 1.72
N ARG A 28 1.63 20.01 2.62
CA ARG A 28 0.19 20.10 2.33
C ARG A 28 -0.28 21.55 2.20
N GLY A 29 0.25 22.46 3.01
CA GLY A 29 -0.04 23.89 2.87
C GLY A 29 0.31 24.43 1.48
N ARG A 30 1.49 24.08 0.95
CA ARG A 30 1.92 24.47 -0.40
C ARG A 30 1.06 23.83 -1.49
N ARG A 31 0.77 22.54 -1.39
CA ARG A 31 -0.09 21.83 -2.38
C ARG A 31 -1.50 22.40 -2.47
N LEU A 32 -2.06 22.92 -1.38
CA LEU A 32 -3.41 23.50 -1.42
C LEU A 32 -3.52 24.73 -2.32
N ARG A 33 -2.46 25.56 -2.38
CA ARG A 33 -2.45 26.74 -3.26
C ARG A 33 -2.27 26.33 -4.73
N GLY A 34 -1.36 25.41 -5.00
CA GLY A 34 -1.14 24.89 -6.37
C GLY A 34 -2.38 24.17 -6.94
N ASN A 35 -3.18 23.54 -6.09
CA ASN A 35 -4.43 22.89 -6.50
C ASN A 35 -5.56 23.86 -6.91
N THR A 36 -5.36 25.17 -6.81
CA THR A 36 -6.35 26.20 -7.19
C THR A 36 -5.76 27.26 -8.12
N GLU A 37 -4.57 27.03 -8.66
CA GLU A 37 -3.80 28.03 -9.42
C GLU A 37 -4.29 28.17 -10.86
N THR A 38 -4.84 27.11 -11.44
CA THR A 38 -5.37 27.13 -12.81
C THR A 38 -6.88 27.34 -12.81
N THR A 39 -7.40 28.03 -13.82
CA THR A 39 -8.85 28.26 -13.99
C THR A 39 -9.65 26.96 -14.02
N ALA A 40 -9.07 25.85 -14.51
CA ALA A 40 -9.69 24.53 -14.53
C ALA A 40 -9.73 23.84 -13.14
N SER A 41 -8.80 24.15 -12.24
CA SER A 41 -8.68 23.47 -10.94
C SER A 41 -9.76 23.89 -9.92
N VAL A 42 -10.31 25.09 -10.07
CA VAL A 42 -11.41 25.60 -9.24
C VAL A 42 -12.72 24.82 -9.45
N PRO A 43 -13.24 24.67 -10.69
CA PRO A 43 -14.43 23.86 -10.93
C PRO A 43 -14.24 22.38 -10.58
N GLU A 44 -13.06 21.79 -10.78
CA GLU A 44 -12.76 20.41 -10.33
C GLU A 44 -12.86 20.25 -8.80
N SER A 45 -12.34 21.22 -8.05
CA SER A 45 -12.42 21.26 -6.60
C SER A 45 -13.87 21.37 -6.10
N MET A 46 -14.70 22.15 -6.81
CA MET A 46 -16.14 22.26 -6.53
C MET A 46 -16.88 20.97 -6.85
N GLN A 47 -16.64 20.36 -8.01
CA GLN A 47 -17.23 19.07 -8.39
C GLN A 47 -16.87 17.96 -7.39
N GLY A 48 -15.60 17.88 -6.97
CA GLY A 48 -15.17 16.95 -5.93
C GLY A 48 -15.82 17.24 -4.57
N SER A 49 -16.14 18.50 -4.27
CA SER A 49 -16.84 18.86 -3.03
C SER A 49 -18.29 18.41 -3.07
N VAL A 50 -19.00 18.62 -4.18
CA VAL A 50 -20.37 18.13 -4.39
C VAL A 50 -20.43 16.61 -4.35
N ARG A 51 -19.59 15.91 -5.12
CA ARG A 51 -19.56 14.45 -5.22
C ARG A 51 -19.38 13.77 -3.86
N TYR A 52 -18.54 14.32 -3.00
CA TYR A 52 -18.24 13.74 -1.69
C TYR A 52 -18.93 14.46 -0.52
N ARG A 53 -19.95 15.29 -0.79
CA ARG A 53 -20.70 16.08 0.22
C ARG A 53 -19.77 16.81 1.20
N ARG A 54 -18.71 17.41 0.66
CA ARG A 54 -17.73 18.18 1.45
C ARG A 54 -18.19 19.63 1.53
N PRO A 55 -17.96 20.33 2.66
CA PRO A 55 -18.27 21.74 2.77
C PRO A 55 -17.56 22.55 1.67
N GLY A 56 -18.30 23.48 1.05
CA GLY A 56 -17.71 24.49 0.19
C GLY A 56 -16.64 25.27 0.96
N GLY A 57 -15.56 25.66 0.28
CA GLY A 57 -14.49 26.41 0.92
C GLY A 57 -13.38 25.57 1.58
N ARG A 58 -13.14 24.36 1.07
CA ARG A 58 -12.08 23.47 1.57
C ARG A 58 -10.68 24.09 1.47
N ALA A 59 -10.40 24.85 0.42
CA ALA A 59 -9.10 25.52 0.23
C ALA A 59 -8.82 26.55 1.35
N GLN A 60 -9.86 27.22 1.84
CA GLN A 60 -9.79 28.24 2.88
C GLN A 60 -9.70 27.60 4.29
N THR A 61 -10.45 26.53 4.54
CA THR A 61 -10.57 25.95 5.89
C THR A 61 -9.52 24.88 6.21
N LEU A 62 -8.99 24.18 5.19
CA LEU A 62 -8.05 23.08 5.38
C LEU A 62 -6.67 23.51 5.92
N PRO A 63 -6.09 24.69 5.58
CA PRO A 63 -4.85 25.16 6.19
C PRO A 63 -4.94 25.28 7.73
N ALA A 64 -5.98 25.93 8.24
CA ALA A 64 -6.20 26.07 9.68
C ALA A 64 -6.37 24.70 10.37
N ARG A 65 -7.08 23.77 9.73
CA ARG A 65 -7.25 22.39 10.23
C ARG A 65 -5.93 21.62 10.27
N LEU A 66 -5.08 21.77 9.26
CA LEU A 66 -3.75 21.14 9.22
C LEU A 66 -2.84 21.69 10.33
N GLN A 67 -2.92 22.98 10.63
CA GLN A 67 -2.13 23.56 11.72
C GLN A 67 -2.55 23.09 13.11
N ARG A 68 -3.82 22.73 13.28
CA ARG A 68 -4.33 22.15 14.53
C ARG A 68 -4.01 20.67 14.73
N ALA A 69 -3.58 19.94 13.68
CA ALA A 69 -3.26 18.52 13.81
C ALA A 69 -2.02 18.32 14.69
N HIS A 70 -2.07 17.44 15.70
CA HIS A 70 -0.95 17.25 16.63
C HIS A 70 -0.43 15.80 16.61
N ALA A 71 0.89 15.61 16.74
CA ALA A 71 1.54 14.30 16.81
C ALA A 71 0.94 13.35 17.89
N ARG A 72 0.41 13.89 19.01
CA ARG A 72 -0.25 13.12 20.07
C ARG A 72 -1.55 12.44 19.60
N GLN A 73 -2.20 13.00 18.57
CA GLN A 73 -3.43 12.45 18.00
C GLN A 73 -3.16 11.32 16.98
N ALA A 74 -1.92 11.19 16.49
CA ALA A 74 -1.59 10.24 15.44
C ALA A 74 -1.86 8.77 15.82
N PRO A 75 -1.47 8.26 17.02
CA PRO A 75 -1.76 6.88 17.40
C PRO A 75 -3.27 6.58 17.42
N ARG A 76 -4.07 7.48 17.97
CA ARG A 76 -5.54 7.35 17.98
C ARG A 76 -6.11 7.34 16.57
N ALA A 77 -5.68 8.28 15.71
CA ALA A 77 -6.14 8.36 14.33
C ALA A 77 -5.77 7.12 13.50
N ILE A 78 -4.58 6.55 13.73
CA ILE A 78 -4.14 5.30 13.10
C ILE A 78 -5.02 4.14 13.56
N GLY A 79 -5.26 4.00 14.87
CA GLY A 79 -6.09 2.92 15.41
C GLY A 79 -7.53 2.89 14.85
N HIS A 80 -8.09 4.04 14.51
CA HIS A 80 -9.42 4.11 13.89
C HIS A 80 -9.46 3.73 12.40
N ARG A 81 -8.32 3.80 11.69
CA ARG A 81 -8.30 3.69 10.22
C ARG A 81 -7.50 2.50 9.70
N VAL A 82 -6.42 2.15 10.38
CA VAL A 82 -5.52 1.07 9.99
C VAL A 82 -5.84 -0.13 10.84
N ARG A 83 -6.37 -1.18 10.21
CA ARG A 83 -6.63 -2.49 10.84
C ARG A 83 -5.55 -3.45 10.34
N PRO A 84 -4.51 -3.76 11.12
CA PRO A 84 -3.39 -4.58 10.65
C PRO A 84 -3.84 -5.95 10.11
N GLY A 85 -4.81 -6.58 10.75
CA GLY A 85 -5.35 -7.87 10.31
C GLY A 85 -6.21 -7.84 9.04
N ALA A 86 -6.55 -6.65 8.53
CA ALA A 86 -7.30 -6.46 7.29
C ALA A 86 -6.45 -5.72 6.22
N MET A 87 -5.12 -5.70 6.39
CA MET A 87 -4.22 -5.05 5.44
C MET A 87 -3.89 -6.01 4.29
N THR A 88 -4.22 -5.61 3.07
CA THR A 88 -3.84 -6.34 1.86
C THR A 88 -2.61 -5.71 1.23
N SER A 89 -1.50 -6.45 1.20
CA SER A 89 -0.26 -6.02 0.55
C SER A 89 -0.09 -6.75 -0.77
N VAL A 90 0.10 -6.00 -1.86
CA VAL A 90 0.39 -6.54 -3.19
C VAL A 90 1.85 -6.23 -3.52
N ILE A 91 2.60 -7.24 -3.94
CA ILE A 91 4.03 -7.13 -4.23
C ILE A 91 4.24 -7.68 -5.64
N VAL A 92 4.85 -6.87 -6.50
CA VAL A 92 5.11 -7.20 -7.90
C VAL A 92 6.61 -7.39 -8.08
N GLY A 93 7.03 -8.57 -8.55
CA GLY A 93 8.44 -8.89 -8.76
C GLY A 93 8.70 -10.39 -8.91
N ASP A 94 9.99 -10.77 -8.89
CA ASP A 94 10.41 -12.16 -8.96
C ASP A 94 9.98 -12.93 -7.71
N ARG A 95 9.04 -13.87 -7.89
CA ARG A 95 8.49 -14.72 -6.82
C ARG A 95 9.60 -15.45 -6.06
N ARG A 96 10.66 -15.90 -6.73
CA ARG A 96 11.74 -16.69 -6.10
C ARG A 96 12.49 -15.87 -5.06
N LYS A 97 12.59 -14.55 -5.26
CA LYS A 97 13.28 -13.63 -4.34
C LYS A 97 12.36 -13.10 -3.25
N ALA A 98 11.08 -12.91 -3.53
CA ALA A 98 10.15 -12.27 -2.60
C ALA A 98 9.46 -13.25 -1.63
N GLN A 99 9.14 -14.48 -2.04
CA GLN A 99 8.25 -15.35 -1.25
C GLN A 99 8.83 -15.79 0.10
N ALA A 100 10.11 -16.17 0.13
CA ALA A 100 10.77 -16.62 1.36
C ALA A 100 10.87 -15.50 2.42
N PRO A 101 11.40 -14.29 2.12
CA PRO A 101 11.47 -13.23 3.11
C PRO A 101 10.09 -12.76 3.59
N LEU A 102 9.08 -12.75 2.72
CA LEU A 102 7.71 -12.36 3.12
C LEU A 102 7.05 -13.35 4.07
N ARG A 103 7.30 -14.65 3.89
CA ARG A 103 6.82 -15.67 4.84
C ARG A 103 7.60 -15.58 6.15
N ALA A 104 8.90 -15.31 6.10
CA ALA A 104 9.73 -15.11 7.29
C ALA A 104 9.32 -13.87 8.10
N LEU A 105 8.80 -12.82 7.44
CA LEU A 105 8.27 -11.61 8.08
C LEU A 105 6.97 -11.84 8.88
N GLY A 106 6.29 -12.98 8.68
CA GLY A 106 5.07 -13.31 9.45
C GLY A 106 3.88 -12.38 9.18
N SER A 107 3.89 -11.64 8.06
CA SER A 107 2.89 -10.62 7.72
C SER A 107 1.50 -11.17 7.31
N GLY A 108 1.23 -12.45 7.57
CA GLY A 108 -0.01 -13.14 7.22
C GLY A 108 0.11 -14.11 6.03
N PRO A 109 -1.02 -14.67 5.57
CA PRO A 109 -1.04 -15.66 4.50
C PRO A 109 -0.62 -15.04 3.16
N VAL A 110 0.45 -15.57 2.58
CA VAL A 110 0.98 -15.16 1.26
C VAL A 110 0.34 -16.02 0.16
N GLN A 111 -0.31 -15.37 -0.80
CA GLN A 111 -0.92 -16.00 -1.97
C GLN A 111 -0.19 -15.56 -3.24
N ALA A 112 0.06 -16.49 -4.15
CA ALA A 112 0.63 -16.17 -5.45
C ALA A 112 -0.49 -15.93 -6.47
N LEU A 113 -0.46 -14.73 -7.09
CA LEU A 113 -1.30 -14.38 -8.23
C LEU A 113 -0.45 -14.39 -9.50
N ASP A 114 -1.04 -14.78 -10.62
CA ASP A 114 -0.42 -14.60 -11.94
C ASP A 114 -0.84 -13.32 -12.64
N SER A 115 -0.38 -13.13 -13.89
CA SER A 115 -0.67 -11.96 -14.72
C SER A 115 -2.16 -11.70 -14.92
N ASP A 116 -2.97 -12.76 -14.85
CA ASP A 116 -4.41 -12.71 -15.07
C ASP A 116 -5.18 -12.58 -13.74
N GLY A 117 -4.46 -12.40 -12.63
CA GLY A 117 -5.03 -12.28 -11.29
C GLY A 117 -5.55 -13.61 -10.73
N ARG A 118 -5.25 -14.74 -11.35
CA ARG A 118 -5.69 -16.06 -10.87
C ARG A 118 -4.75 -16.55 -9.78
N ARG A 119 -5.35 -17.18 -8.76
CA ARG A 119 -4.60 -17.81 -7.67
C ARG A 119 -3.90 -19.06 -8.20
N ARG A 120 -2.59 -19.13 -8.00
CA ARG A 120 -1.76 -20.28 -8.40
C ARG A 120 -1.80 -21.44 -7.38
N ASP A 121 -2.49 -21.27 -6.26
CA ASP A 121 -2.41 -22.15 -5.08
C ASP A 121 -3.67 -23.01 -4.84
N GLN A 122 -4.71 -22.91 -5.68
CA GLN A 122 -5.86 -23.84 -5.68
C GLN A 122 -5.82 -24.70 -6.95
N GLY A 123 -5.45 -25.98 -6.82
CA GLY A 123 -5.58 -26.95 -7.91
C GLY A 123 -4.39 -27.87 -8.20
N LEU A 124 -3.32 -27.87 -7.41
CA LEU A 124 -2.35 -28.97 -7.47
C LEU A 124 -2.86 -30.14 -6.61
N ARG A 125 -3.87 -30.87 -7.12
CA ARG A 125 -3.90 -32.32 -6.86
C ARG A 125 -2.60 -32.86 -7.44
N SER A 126 -1.89 -33.59 -6.61
CA SER A 126 -0.60 -34.20 -6.92
C SER A 126 -0.57 -34.85 -8.30
N VAL A 127 0.21 -34.27 -9.22
CA VAL A 127 0.94 -35.09 -10.19
C VAL A 127 2.41 -34.91 -9.85
N ARG A 128 2.85 -35.70 -8.86
CA ARG A 128 4.26 -36.07 -8.71
C ARG A 128 4.46 -37.29 -9.60
N SER A 129 5.23 -37.16 -10.68
CA SER A 129 6.09 -38.26 -11.15
C SER A 129 7.13 -37.76 -12.16
N GLY A 130 8.40 -37.74 -11.72
CA GLY A 130 9.53 -38.11 -12.58
C GLY A 130 9.99 -37.14 -13.69
N PRO A 131 11.17 -37.39 -14.27
CA PRO A 131 12.12 -36.35 -14.63
C PRO A 131 12.27 -36.21 -16.14
N TRP A 132 11.45 -35.38 -16.80
CA TRP A 132 11.61 -35.19 -18.25
C TRP A 132 11.57 -33.72 -18.63
N ARG A 133 12.77 -33.21 -18.88
CA ARG A 133 13.06 -31.99 -19.63
C ARG A 133 12.99 -32.30 -21.13
N ILE A 134 12.47 -31.32 -21.86
CA ILE A 134 12.71 -31.00 -23.29
C ILE A 134 11.87 -31.76 -24.33
N ALA A 135 11.32 -30.90 -25.20
CA ALA A 135 10.60 -31.11 -26.44
C ALA A 135 11.09 -32.25 -27.36
N ALA A 136 10.13 -32.92 -28.01
CA ALA A 136 10.29 -33.45 -29.35
C ALA A 136 8.94 -33.42 -30.09
N ARG A 137 8.95 -32.85 -31.31
CA ARG A 137 7.92 -33.03 -32.33
C ARG A 137 7.88 -34.52 -32.75
N ARG A 138 6.74 -35.04 -33.20
CA ARG A 138 6.40 -35.25 -34.64
C ARG A 138 5.20 -36.21 -34.82
N THR A 139 4.29 -35.79 -35.70
CA THR A 139 3.50 -36.56 -36.69
C THR A 139 2.50 -37.64 -36.27
N ALA A 140 1.27 -37.46 -36.77
CA ALA A 140 0.26 -38.50 -36.98
C ALA A 140 0.77 -39.66 -37.85
N PRO A 141 0.10 -40.82 -37.81
CA PRO A 141 -0.55 -41.31 -39.04
C PRO A 141 -1.92 -41.95 -38.81
N ALA A 142 -2.52 -42.37 -39.92
CA ALA A 142 -3.93 -42.64 -40.15
C ALA A 142 -4.37 -44.11 -40.02
N LEU A 143 -5.70 -44.29 -40.17
CA LEU A 143 -6.45 -45.35 -40.85
C LEU A 143 -7.10 -46.54 -40.09
N ARG A 144 -8.35 -46.78 -40.55
CA ARG A 144 -9.18 -48.00 -40.64
C ARG A 144 -9.92 -48.50 -39.40
N ARG A 145 -11.25 -48.42 -39.45
CA ARG A 145 -12.12 -49.47 -40.01
C ARG A 145 -13.32 -48.86 -40.72
#